data_AF-A0A530ALX8-F1
#
_entry.id   AF-A0A530ALX8-F1
#
_cell.length_a   1.000
_cell.length_b   1.000
_cell.length_c   1.000
_cell.angle_alpha   90.00
_cell.angle_beta   90.00
_cell.angle_gamma   90.00
#
_symmetry.space_group_name_H-M   'P 1'
#
loop_
_entity.id
_entity.type
_entity.pdbx_description
1 polymer ?
#
loop_
_entity_poly.entity_id
_entity_poly.type
_entity_poly.pdbx_seq_one_letter_code
_entity_poly.pdbx_strand_id
1 'polypeptide(L)'
;VLKKTSDEIMARKDEIGRSLAREEGKTLAEGVGETIRAAQIFDFFAGETLRLSGEMVPSVRPGVGVEMTREGVGVVGIITPWNFPIAIPAWKIAPALAYGNTIVFKPAELVPESAWTIVDILHRAGLPKGVLNLVMGKGSVVGQAMLDSPDVNAISFTGSVGTGKRVAAASV
;
A
#
# COMPACT_ATOMS: atom_id res chain seq x y z
N VAL A 1 -5.51 -13.47 -1.97
CA VAL A 1 -5.47 -12.54 -0.82
C VAL A 1 -6.20 -11.24 -1.14
N LEU A 2 -5.74 -10.45 -2.11
CA LEU A 2 -6.34 -9.14 -2.45
C LEU A 2 -7.85 -9.16 -2.70
N LYS A 3 -8.36 -10.14 -3.47
CA LYS A 3 -9.81 -10.29 -3.70
C LYS A 3 -10.60 -10.52 -2.40
N LYS A 4 -10.10 -11.40 -1.51
CA LYS A 4 -10.74 -11.65 -0.20
C LYS A 4 -10.76 -10.39 0.67
N THR A 5 -9.67 -9.61 0.64
CA THR A 5 -9.59 -8.31 1.32
C THR A 5 -10.62 -7.33 0.79
N SER A 6 -10.76 -7.20 -0.53
CA SER A 6 -11.82 -6.40 -1.15
C SER A 6 -13.21 -6.81 -0.67
N ASP A 7 -13.51 -8.11 -0.74
CA ASP A 7 -14.83 -8.65 -0.38
C ASP A 7 -15.16 -8.38 1.09
N GLU A 8 -14.18 -8.54 1.99
CA GLU A 8 -14.39 -8.26 3.40
C GLU A 8 -14.60 -6.76 3.69
N ILE A 9 -13.77 -5.88 3.11
CA ILE A 9 -13.94 -4.43 3.28
C ILE A 9 -15.31 -4.01 2.73
N MET A 10 -15.73 -4.54 1.59
CA MET A 10 -17.03 -4.25 1.00
C MET A 10 -18.17 -4.71 1.90
N ALA A 11 -18.09 -5.93 2.43
CA ALA A 11 -19.11 -6.48 3.34
C ALA A 11 -19.22 -5.67 4.65
N ARG A 12 -18.11 -5.12 5.13
CA ARG A 12 -18.02 -4.35 6.39
C ARG A 12 -17.99 -2.84 6.18
N LYS A 13 -18.35 -2.35 4.98
CA LYS A 13 -18.16 -0.93 4.59
C LYS A 13 -18.81 0.07 5.56
N ASP A 14 -19.97 -0.26 6.11
CA ASP A 14 -20.73 0.62 7.01
C ASP A 14 -20.17 0.62 8.44
N GLU A 15 -19.55 -0.49 8.86
CA GLU A 15 -18.83 -0.61 10.13
C GLU A 15 -17.52 0.18 10.07
N ILE A 16 -16.67 -0.17 9.09
CA ILE A 16 -15.35 0.45 8.90
C ILE A 16 -15.49 1.94 8.58
N GLY A 17 -16.45 2.32 7.73
CA GLY A 17 -16.71 3.73 7.41
C GLY A 17 -17.16 4.57 8.61
N ARG A 18 -17.87 3.96 9.57
CA ARG A 18 -18.24 4.62 10.83
C ARG A 18 -17.01 4.82 11.73
N SER A 19 -16.14 3.82 11.83
CA SER A 19 -14.86 3.95 12.55
C SER A 19 -13.99 5.03 11.94
N LEU A 20 -13.82 5.01 10.61
CA LEU A 20 -13.07 6.02 9.87
C LEU A 20 -13.59 7.43 10.14
N ALA A 21 -14.91 7.64 10.03
CA ALA A 21 -15.52 8.93 10.31
C ALA A 21 -15.29 9.40 11.75
N ARG A 22 -15.23 8.48 12.71
CA ARG A 22 -14.94 8.80 14.12
C ARG A 22 -13.48 9.17 14.37
N GLU A 23 -12.53 8.48 13.75
CA GLU A 23 -11.11 8.78 13.97
C GLU A 23 -10.64 10.04 13.21
N GLU A 24 -11.11 10.22 11.97
CA GLU A 24 -10.58 11.26 11.07
C GLU A 24 -11.42 12.54 11.12
N GLY A 25 -12.72 12.43 11.36
CA GLY A 25 -13.64 13.56 11.53
C GLY A 25 -14.52 13.90 10.32
N LYS A 26 -14.41 13.19 9.19
CA LYS A 26 -15.32 13.36 8.04
C LYS A 26 -16.73 12.87 8.33
N THR A 27 -17.66 13.24 7.44
CA THR A 27 -19.04 12.77 7.55
C THR A 27 -19.10 11.26 7.38
N LEU A 28 -20.12 10.62 7.99
CA LEU A 28 -20.33 9.18 7.85
C LEU A 28 -20.45 8.75 6.38
N ALA A 29 -21.13 9.55 5.55
CA ALA A 29 -21.28 9.26 4.13
C ALA A 29 -19.93 9.25 3.40
N GLU A 30 -19.04 10.20 3.70
CA GLU A 30 -17.68 10.23 3.15
C GLU A 30 -16.84 9.06 3.67
N GLY A 31 -16.96 8.69 4.95
CA GLY A 31 -16.22 7.56 5.51
C GLY A 31 -16.62 6.21 4.90
N VAL A 32 -17.93 5.99 4.69
CA VAL A 32 -18.41 4.80 3.96
C VAL A 32 -17.97 4.85 2.49
N GLY A 33 -18.05 6.01 1.85
CA GLY A 33 -17.59 6.19 0.47
C GLY A 33 -16.10 5.91 0.28
N GLU A 34 -15.25 6.35 1.21
CA GLU A 34 -13.81 6.06 1.18
C GLU A 34 -13.54 4.57 1.39
N THR A 35 -14.28 3.93 2.30
CA THR A 35 -14.16 2.50 2.56
C THR A 35 -14.52 1.66 1.34
N ILE A 36 -15.61 2.01 0.64
CA ILE A 36 -15.99 1.39 -0.64
C ILE A 36 -14.87 1.56 -1.66
N ARG A 37 -14.27 2.75 -1.75
CA ARG A 37 -13.15 3.01 -2.65
C ARG A 37 -11.96 2.11 -2.34
N ALA A 38 -11.61 1.94 -1.06
CA ALA A 38 -10.56 1.01 -0.62
C ALA A 38 -10.80 -0.42 -1.10
N ALA A 39 -12.03 -0.95 -0.94
CA ALA A 39 -12.39 -2.27 -1.45
C ALA A 39 -12.19 -2.37 -2.97
N GLN A 40 -12.68 -1.40 -3.73
CA GLN A 40 -12.56 -1.37 -5.19
C GLN A 40 -11.09 -1.35 -5.67
N ILE A 41 -10.20 -0.68 -4.94
CA ILE A 41 -8.76 -0.67 -5.25
C ILE A 41 -8.15 -2.06 -5.08
N PHE A 42 -8.47 -2.75 -3.97
CA PHE A 42 -8.02 -4.13 -3.77
C PHE A 42 -8.59 -5.08 -4.83
N ASP A 43 -9.84 -4.88 -5.25
CA ASP A 43 -10.46 -5.66 -6.33
C ASP A 43 -9.75 -5.46 -7.67
N PHE A 44 -9.50 -4.20 -8.03
CA PHE A 44 -8.80 -3.84 -9.25
C PHE A 44 -7.41 -4.50 -9.31
N PHE A 45 -6.61 -4.38 -8.25
CA PHE A 45 -5.29 -4.97 -8.20
C PHE A 45 -5.30 -6.50 -8.06
N ALA A 46 -6.36 -7.10 -7.52
CA ALA A 46 -6.54 -8.55 -7.62
C ALA A 46 -6.70 -9.00 -9.09
N GLY A 47 -7.33 -8.18 -9.93
CA GLY A 47 -7.40 -8.44 -11.37
C GLY A 47 -6.08 -8.18 -12.11
N GLU A 48 -5.27 -7.23 -11.66
CA GLU A 48 -3.94 -6.96 -12.24
C GLU A 48 -2.97 -8.14 -12.05
N THR A 49 -3.09 -8.93 -10.98
CA THR A 49 -2.19 -10.09 -10.77
C THR A 49 -2.30 -11.16 -11.86
N LEU A 50 -3.40 -11.17 -12.63
CA LEU A 50 -3.60 -12.11 -13.74
C LEU A 50 -3.10 -11.57 -15.10
N ARG A 51 -2.64 -10.31 -15.14
CA ARG A 51 -2.26 -9.59 -16.36
C ARG A 51 -0.79 -9.18 -16.38
N LEU A 52 0.01 -9.77 -15.51
CA LEU A 52 1.46 -9.62 -15.49
C LEU A 52 2.08 -10.30 -16.73
N SER A 53 2.47 -9.49 -17.72
CA SER A 53 3.16 -9.94 -18.93
C SER A 53 4.52 -9.26 -19.09
N GLY A 54 5.47 -10.00 -19.65
CA GLY A 54 6.71 -9.46 -20.22
C GLY A 54 6.53 -9.11 -21.71
N GLU A 55 7.63 -8.72 -22.35
CA GLU A 55 7.69 -8.43 -23.78
C GLU A 55 8.81 -9.23 -24.44
N MET A 56 8.53 -9.81 -25.60
CA MET A 56 9.54 -10.44 -26.46
C MET A 56 9.79 -9.53 -27.67
N VAL A 57 11.04 -9.15 -27.90
CA VAL A 57 11.41 -8.22 -28.97
C VAL A 57 12.32 -8.93 -29.98
N PRO A 58 12.17 -8.68 -31.30
CA PRO A 58 13.06 -9.25 -32.30
C PRO A 58 14.52 -8.83 -32.08
N SER A 59 15.42 -9.80 -32.09
CA SER A 59 16.85 -9.53 -32.08
C SER A 59 17.38 -9.30 -33.49
N VAL A 60 18.29 -8.35 -33.64
CA VAL A 60 19.08 -8.17 -34.87
C VAL A 60 20.22 -9.18 -35.00
N ARG A 61 20.50 -9.98 -33.95
CA ARG A 61 21.58 -10.97 -33.93
C ARG A 61 21.01 -12.38 -34.05
N PRO A 62 21.48 -13.19 -35.02
CA PRO A 62 21.07 -14.60 -35.14
C PRO A 62 21.34 -15.40 -33.86
N GLY A 63 20.39 -16.23 -33.45
CA GLY A 63 20.51 -17.11 -32.28
C GLY A 63 20.39 -16.41 -30.92
N VAL A 64 20.04 -15.12 -30.87
CA VAL A 64 19.85 -14.36 -29.63
C VAL A 64 18.38 -13.99 -29.46
N GLY A 65 17.78 -14.30 -28.32
CA GLY A 65 16.46 -13.80 -27.92
C GLY A 65 16.59 -12.52 -27.08
N VAL A 66 15.61 -11.62 -27.18
CA VAL A 66 15.47 -10.45 -26.31
C VAL A 66 14.13 -10.53 -25.60
N GLU A 67 14.17 -10.59 -24.28
CA GLU A 67 13.01 -10.64 -23.39
C GLU A 67 13.10 -9.49 -22.37
N MET A 68 11.95 -8.89 -22.08
CA MET A 68 11.78 -7.92 -21.00
C MET A 68 10.80 -8.50 -19.99
N THR A 69 11.27 -8.81 -18.79
CA THR A 69 10.44 -9.27 -17.67
C THR A 69 10.23 -8.14 -16.65
N ARG A 70 9.32 -8.36 -15.70
CA ARG A 70 9.08 -7.44 -14.57
C ARG A 70 9.12 -8.23 -13.27
N GLU A 71 9.82 -7.69 -12.30
CA GLU A 71 9.95 -8.27 -10.96
C GLU A 71 9.61 -7.22 -9.90
N GLY A 72 9.32 -7.67 -8.68
CA GLY A 72 9.14 -6.77 -7.55
C GLY A 72 10.41 -5.97 -7.29
N VAL A 73 10.24 -4.72 -6.85
CA VAL A 73 11.35 -3.85 -6.47
C VAL A 73 12.06 -4.35 -5.20
N GLY A 74 11.31 -5.00 -4.30
CA GLY A 74 11.84 -5.60 -3.07
C GLY A 74 11.01 -5.21 -1.84
N VAL A 75 11.66 -4.65 -0.81
CA VAL A 75 11.00 -4.10 0.38
C VAL A 75 10.59 -2.66 0.12
N VAL A 76 9.30 -2.35 0.26
CA VAL A 76 8.74 -1.01 0.05
C VAL A 76 8.33 -0.39 1.38
N GLY A 77 8.92 0.76 1.71
CA GLY A 77 8.47 1.60 2.81
C GLY A 77 7.28 2.46 2.37
N ILE A 78 6.14 2.30 3.01
CA ILE A 78 4.91 3.06 2.73
C ILE A 78 4.64 4.04 3.88
N ILE A 79 4.54 5.34 3.57
CA ILE A 79 4.22 6.39 4.54
C ILE A 79 3.01 7.17 4.05
N THR A 80 1.92 7.18 4.82
CA THR A 80 0.64 7.78 4.41
C THR A 80 0.17 8.91 5.33
N PRO A 81 -0.63 9.86 4.82
CA PRO A 81 -1.15 10.98 5.59
C PRO A 81 -2.46 10.59 6.30
N TRP A 82 -3.08 11.57 6.95
CA TRP A 82 -4.26 11.37 7.79
C TRP A 82 -5.62 11.59 7.09
N ASN A 83 -5.65 12.30 5.95
CA ASN A 83 -6.90 12.81 5.36
C ASN A 83 -7.71 11.76 4.56
N PHE A 84 -7.07 10.69 4.10
CA PHE A 84 -7.74 9.53 3.51
C PHE A 84 -7.05 8.26 4.03
N PRO A 85 -7.30 7.92 5.31
CA PRO A 85 -6.48 6.97 6.05
C PRO A 85 -6.75 5.51 5.69
N ILE A 86 -7.79 5.21 4.89
CA ILE A 86 -8.02 3.87 4.34
C ILE A 86 -7.72 3.82 2.83
N ALA A 87 -8.10 4.85 2.07
CA ALA A 87 -7.92 4.83 0.62
C ALA A 87 -6.45 5.05 0.19
N ILE A 88 -5.71 5.98 0.82
CA ILE A 88 -4.30 6.21 0.43
C ILE A 88 -3.42 4.99 0.73
N PRO A 89 -3.55 4.31 1.90
CA PRO A 89 -2.86 3.05 2.09
C PRO A 89 -3.27 1.99 1.08
N ALA A 90 -4.56 1.85 0.74
CA ALA A 90 -5.00 0.91 -0.28
C ALA A 90 -4.35 1.17 -1.65
N TRP A 91 -4.23 2.44 -2.08
CA TRP A 91 -3.54 2.83 -3.33
C TRP A 91 -2.09 2.38 -3.41
N LYS A 92 -1.44 2.12 -2.27
CA LYS A 92 -0.02 1.78 -2.21
C LYS A 92 0.20 0.31 -1.88
N ILE A 93 -0.55 -0.23 -0.92
CA ILE A 93 -0.43 -1.61 -0.46
C ILE A 93 -0.92 -2.59 -1.53
N ALA A 94 -2.07 -2.33 -2.15
CA ALA A 94 -2.64 -3.24 -3.14
C ALA A 94 -1.70 -3.46 -4.35
N PRO A 95 -1.16 -2.43 -5.03
CA PRO A 95 -0.19 -2.64 -6.10
C PRO A 95 1.13 -3.25 -5.61
N ALA A 96 1.65 -2.82 -4.46
CA ALA A 96 2.91 -3.35 -3.94
C ALA A 96 2.81 -4.87 -3.75
N LEU A 97 1.73 -5.36 -3.16
CA LEU A 97 1.45 -6.79 -3.01
C LEU A 97 1.18 -7.48 -4.36
N ALA A 98 0.41 -6.85 -5.25
CA ALA A 98 0.08 -7.42 -6.55
C ALA A 98 1.34 -7.70 -7.40
N TYR A 99 2.35 -6.86 -7.27
CA TYR A 99 3.62 -6.97 -7.99
C TYR A 99 4.74 -7.59 -7.14
N GLY A 100 4.40 -8.37 -6.11
CA GLY A 100 5.33 -9.25 -5.40
C GLY A 100 6.29 -8.58 -4.42
N ASN A 101 5.99 -7.35 -3.97
CA ASN A 101 6.81 -6.65 -2.99
C ASN A 101 6.43 -7.03 -1.55
N THR A 102 7.38 -6.84 -0.63
CA THR A 102 7.11 -6.83 0.81
C THR A 102 7.04 -5.39 1.30
N ILE A 103 6.39 -5.16 2.44
CA ILE A 103 5.97 -3.81 2.86
C ILE A 103 6.29 -3.57 4.34
N VAL A 104 6.87 -2.40 4.60
CA VAL A 104 6.87 -1.76 5.92
C VAL A 104 5.97 -0.53 5.83
N PHE A 105 4.83 -0.56 6.52
CA PHE A 105 3.80 0.45 6.44
C PHE A 105 3.75 1.29 7.73
N LYS A 106 3.86 2.60 7.58
CA LYS A 106 3.70 3.59 8.64
C LYS A 106 2.56 4.58 8.30
N PRO A 107 1.43 4.54 9.01
CA PRO A 107 0.34 5.51 8.83
C PRO A 107 0.60 6.80 9.62
N ALA A 108 -0.23 7.83 9.39
CA ALA A 108 -0.26 8.99 10.28
C ALA A 108 -0.73 8.58 11.68
N GLU A 109 -0.09 9.13 12.71
CA GLU A 109 -0.33 8.76 14.12
C GLU A 109 -1.69 9.22 14.67
N LEU A 110 -2.34 10.16 13.99
CA LEU A 110 -3.65 10.71 14.37
C LEU A 110 -4.82 9.77 14.03
N VAL A 111 -4.65 8.90 13.02
CA VAL A 111 -5.72 8.06 12.45
C VAL A 111 -5.21 6.63 12.20
N PRO A 112 -4.79 5.91 13.26
CA PRO A 112 -4.17 4.60 13.13
C PRO A 112 -5.17 3.45 12.91
N GLU A 113 -6.47 3.63 13.18
CA GLU A 113 -7.46 2.55 13.20
C GLU A 113 -7.70 2.00 11.77
N SER A 114 -7.88 2.87 10.78
CA SER A 114 -8.02 2.45 9.37
C SER A 114 -6.81 1.64 8.88
N ALA A 115 -5.61 2.06 9.27
CA ALA A 115 -4.37 1.37 8.89
C ALA A 115 -4.27 -0.02 9.54
N TRP A 116 -4.60 -0.13 10.83
CA TRP A 116 -4.67 -1.41 11.52
C TRP A 116 -5.71 -2.33 10.88
N THR A 117 -6.88 -1.79 10.55
CA THR A 117 -7.99 -2.54 9.94
C THR A 117 -7.59 -3.17 8.61
N ILE A 118 -6.92 -2.42 7.71
CA ILE A 118 -6.42 -2.96 6.44
C ILE A 118 -5.45 -4.13 6.69
N VAL A 119 -4.50 -3.94 7.60
CA VAL A 119 -3.44 -4.92 7.87
C VAL A 119 -4.01 -6.20 8.48
N ASP A 120 -4.92 -6.07 9.45
CA ASP A 120 -5.63 -7.20 10.07
C ASP A 120 -6.42 -8.01 9.02
N ILE A 121 -7.19 -7.35 8.15
CA ILE A 121 -7.93 -8.01 7.08
C ILE A 121 -6.98 -8.75 6.12
N LEU A 122 -5.86 -8.14 5.73
CA LEU A 122 -4.87 -8.77 4.85
C LEU A 122 -4.25 -10.02 5.47
N HIS A 123 -3.88 -9.97 6.76
CA HIS A 123 -3.37 -11.13 7.49
C HIS A 123 -4.43 -12.24 7.57
N ARG A 124 -5.67 -11.91 7.95
CA ARG A 124 -6.78 -12.89 7.98
C ARG A 124 -7.14 -13.44 6.60
N ALA A 125 -6.93 -12.67 5.53
CA ALA A 125 -7.09 -13.11 4.15
C ALA A 125 -5.99 -14.09 3.67
N GLY A 126 -5.00 -14.38 4.52
CA GLY A 126 -3.95 -15.38 4.29
C GLY A 126 -2.64 -14.80 3.76
N LEU A 127 -2.36 -13.51 3.99
CA LEU A 127 -1.08 -12.94 3.61
C LEU A 127 0.06 -13.62 4.41
N PRO A 128 1.15 -14.08 3.77
CA PRO A 128 2.26 -14.72 4.48
C PRO A 128 2.90 -13.81 5.53
N LYS A 129 3.41 -14.41 6.61
CA LYS A 129 4.10 -13.69 7.68
C LYS A 129 5.29 -12.90 7.12
N GLY A 130 5.45 -11.65 7.57
CA GLY A 130 6.54 -10.76 7.16
C GLY A 130 6.32 -10.01 5.85
N VAL A 131 5.29 -10.35 5.05
CA VAL A 131 5.03 -9.65 3.76
C VAL A 131 4.49 -8.24 3.96
N LEU A 132 3.68 -8.01 5.00
CA LEU A 132 3.18 -6.69 5.37
C LEU A 132 3.36 -6.49 6.88
N ASN A 133 4.08 -5.44 7.23
CA ASN A 133 4.42 -5.09 8.61
C ASN A 133 3.92 -3.67 8.89
N LEU A 134 3.14 -3.50 9.95
CA LEU A 134 2.62 -2.21 10.39
C LEU A 134 3.48 -1.67 11.53
N VAL A 135 4.01 -0.46 11.38
CA VAL A 135 4.78 0.21 12.43
C VAL A 135 4.17 1.59 12.71
N MET A 136 3.67 1.76 13.93
CA MET A 136 3.06 3.02 14.37
C MET A 136 4.05 3.84 15.20
N GLY A 137 4.07 5.15 14.97
CA GLY A 137 4.90 6.07 15.74
C GLY A 137 5.18 7.37 15.00
N LYS A 138 5.99 8.25 15.60
CA LYS A 138 6.31 9.58 15.05
C LYS A 138 7.05 9.49 13.72
N GLY A 139 6.77 10.43 12.81
CA GLY A 139 7.46 10.53 11.51
C GLY A 139 8.97 10.68 11.64
N SER A 140 9.42 11.52 12.57
CA SER A 140 10.84 11.77 12.85
C SER A 140 11.58 10.58 13.47
N VAL A 141 10.87 9.53 13.88
CA VAL A 141 11.48 8.34 14.50
C VAL A 141 11.32 7.15 13.57
N VAL A 142 10.10 6.66 13.39
CA VAL A 142 9.81 5.48 12.56
C VAL A 142 10.05 5.78 11.09
N GLY A 143 9.59 6.96 10.62
CA GLY A 143 9.79 7.36 9.23
C GLY A 143 11.28 7.54 8.92
N GLN A 144 12.05 8.16 9.81
CA GLN A 144 13.49 8.31 9.64
C GLN A 144 14.21 6.96 9.64
N ALA A 145 13.88 6.06 10.57
CA ALA A 145 14.45 4.71 10.59
C ALA A 145 14.16 3.91 9.30
N MET A 146 12.99 4.11 8.68
CA MET A 146 12.68 3.51 7.38
C MET A 146 13.54 4.10 6.24
N LEU A 147 13.85 5.39 6.29
CA LEU A 147 14.67 6.06 5.27
C LEU A 147 16.15 5.70 5.40
N ASP A 148 16.64 5.52 6.62
CA ASP A 148 18.05 5.21 6.90
C ASP A 148 18.37 3.71 6.72
N SER A 149 17.36 2.87 6.48
CA SER A 149 17.54 1.42 6.40
C SER A 149 18.05 0.99 5.01
N PRO A 150 19.20 0.29 4.92
CA PRO A 150 19.70 -0.23 3.65
C PRO A 150 18.83 -1.38 3.10
N ASP A 151 17.95 -1.95 3.92
CA ASP A 151 17.08 -3.06 3.52
C ASP A 151 15.80 -2.59 2.80
N VAL A 152 15.53 -1.28 2.76
CA VAL A 152 14.36 -0.72 2.07
C VAL A 152 14.74 -0.32 0.65
N ASN A 153 14.13 -0.96 -0.35
CA ASN A 153 14.46 -0.76 -1.77
C ASN A 153 13.69 0.40 -2.41
N ALA A 154 12.54 0.78 -1.87
CA ALA A 154 11.76 1.91 -2.37
C ALA A 154 10.90 2.56 -1.28
N ILE A 155 10.65 3.87 -1.43
CA ILE A 155 9.77 4.63 -0.55
C ILE A 155 8.58 5.20 -1.32
N SER A 156 7.37 4.94 -0.82
CA SER A 156 6.13 5.56 -1.30
C SER A 156 5.55 6.47 -0.23
N PHE A 157 5.72 7.78 -0.42
CA PHE A 157 5.24 8.80 0.51
C PHE A 157 4.03 9.55 -0.06
N THR A 158 3.08 9.87 0.82
CA THR A 158 2.07 10.91 0.56
C THR A 158 1.93 11.77 1.80
N GLY A 159 1.99 13.09 1.63
CA GLY A 159 1.92 14.07 2.70
C GLY A 159 2.32 15.47 2.23
N SER A 160 2.77 16.32 3.15
CA SER A 160 3.11 17.71 2.84
C SER A 160 4.36 17.83 1.95
N VAL A 161 4.43 18.91 1.16
CA VAL A 161 5.58 19.21 0.28
C VAL A 161 6.89 19.28 1.07
N GLY A 162 6.88 19.94 2.24
CA GLY A 162 8.08 20.09 3.06
C GLY A 162 8.65 18.74 3.54
N THR A 163 7.77 17.83 3.97
CA THR A 163 8.19 16.47 4.34
C THR A 163 8.58 15.65 3.12
N GLY A 164 7.83 15.75 2.02
CA GLY A 164 8.14 15.05 0.77
C GLY A 164 9.52 15.38 0.21
N LYS A 165 9.94 16.66 0.26
CA LYS A 165 11.31 17.05 -0.12
C LYS A 165 12.38 16.37 0.74
N ARG A 166 12.16 16.26 2.05
CA ARG A 166 13.09 15.57 2.96
C ARG A 166 13.16 14.07 2.69
N VAL A 167 11.99 13.44 2.49
CA VAL A 167 11.91 12.01 2.12
C VAL A 167 12.68 11.76 0.83
N ALA A 168 12.44 12.55 -0.21
CA ALA A 168 13.12 12.39 -1.50
C ALA A 168 14.63 12.57 -1.39
N ALA A 169 15.09 13.57 -0.63
CA ALA A 169 16.52 13.81 -0.41
C ALA A 169 17.22 12.71 0.42
N ALA A 170 16.47 11.95 1.21
CA ALA A 170 17.00 10.84 2.02
C ALA A 170 16.93 9.48 1.30
N SER A 171 16.13 9.36 0.23
CA SER A 171 15.88 8.08 -0.47
C SER A 171 16.72 7.92 -1.75
N VAL A 172 17.94 8.46 -1.76
CA VAL A 172 18.84 8.52 -2.94
C VAL A 172 19.82 7.35 -2.94
#